data_AF-A0A520EAC5-F1
#
_entry.id   AF-A0A520EAC5-F1
#
_cell.length_a   1.000
_cell.length_b   1.000
_cell.length_c   1.000
_cell.angle_alpha   90.00
_cell.angle_beta   90.00
_cell.angle_gamma   90.00
#
_symmetry.space_group_name_H-M   'P 1'
#
loop_
_entity.id
_entity.type
_entity.pdbx_description
1 polymer ?
#
loop_
_entity_poly.entity_id
_entity_poly.type
_entity_poly.pdbx_seq_one_letter_code
_entity_poly.pdbx_strand_id
1 'polypeptide(L)'
;MKLRPLALSLCLAISTLTSIPSAVSAQPAPVAAPASATQRWTFDGAIHNNSLALSPDEGTAVVSYSERPDVVVYDLKTGKVR
;
A
#
# COMPACT_ATOMS: atom_id res chain seq x y z
N MET A 1 46.54 -14.92 -36.45
CA MET A 1 46.56 -15.79 -35.26
C MET A 1 47.69 -15.35 -34.35
N LYS A 2 47.46 -15.46 -33.04
CA LYS A 2 48.40 -15.39 -31.89
C LYS A 2 48.55 -14.02 -31.21
N LEU A 3 47.91 -13.97 -30.03
CA LEU A 3 47.92 -12.94 -29.00
C LEU A 3 49.15 -13.10 -28.08
N ARG A 4 49.74 -11.93 -27.71
CA ARG A 4 50.26 -11.46 -26.37
C ARG A 4 51.30 -12.36 -25.63
N PRO A 5 51.94 -11.96 -24.51
CA PRO A 5 51.97 -10.67 -23.77
C PRO A 5 53.38 -10.20 -23.37
N LEU A 6 53.56 -8.93 -22.98
CA LEU A 6 54.39 -8.60 -21.81
C LEU A 6 53.93 -7.27 -21.21
N ALA A 7 53.29 -7.38 -20.06
CA ALA A 7 52.86 -6.27 -19.24
C ALA A 7 54.06 -5.78 -18.41
N LEU A 8 54.50 -4.55 -18.64
CA LEU A 8 55.37 -3.84 -17.68
C LEU A 8 55.34 -2.33 -17.96
N SER A 9 54.39 -1.63 -17.37
CA SER A 9 54.46 -0.17 -17.18
C SER A 9 53.53 0.17 -16.02
N LEU A 10 53.98 -0.10 -14.80
CA LEU A 10 54.53 0.92 -13.90
C LEU A 10 53.43 1.90 -13.47
N CYS A 11 52.71 1.46 -12.44
CA CYS A 11 51.79 2.25 -11.64
C CYS A 11 52.50 3.48 -11.08
N LEU A 12 52.23 4.65 -11.66
CA LEU A 12 52.65 5.94 -11.12
C LEU A 12 51.40 6.79 -10.85
N ALA A 13 50.78 6.56 -9.69
CA ALA A 13 49.79 7.45 -9.10
C ALA A 13 49.86 7.33 -7.57
N ILE A 14 50.97 7.80 -7.00
CA ILE A 14 51.11 8.04 -5.56
C ILE A 14 51.13 9.56 -5.38
N SER A 15 50.02 10.13 -4.93
CA SER A 15 49.82 11.50 -4.40
C SER A 15 48.30 11.68 -4.30
N THR A 16 47.62 11.96 -3.18
CA THR A 16 47.98 12.46 -1.85
C THR A 16 46.84 12.02 -0.91
N LEU A 17 47.17 11.26 0.13
CA LEU A 17 46.21 10.82 1.14
C LEU A 17 46.04 11.94 2.18
N THR A 18 45.09 12.86 1.95
CA THR A 18 44.67 13.82 2.99
C THR A 18 43.76 13.11 3.98
N SER A 19 44.26 12.95 5.20
CA SER A 19 43.54 12.42 6.37
C SER A 19 42.24 13.20 6.62
N ILE A 20 41.10 12.52 6.53
CA ILE A 20 39.80 13.02 7.00
C ILE A 20 39.61 12.43 8.40
N PRO A 21 39.39 13.23 9.45
CA PRO A 21 39.03 12.69 10.76
C PRO A 21 37.63 12.07 10.67
N SER A 22 37.55 10.75 10.91
CA SER A 22 36.29 10.02 11.05
C SER A 22 35.49 10.61 12.20
N ALA A 23 34.42 11.34 11.88
CA ALA A 23 33.37 11.60 12.84
C ALA A 23 32.71 10.26 13.18
N VAL A 24 32.87 9.78 14.42
CA VAL A 24 32.08 8.68 14.96
C VAL A 24 30.62 9.13 14.94
N SER A 25 29.89 8.64 13.94
CA SER A 25 28.44 8.63 13.96
C SER A 25 28.05 7.64 15.07
N ALA A 26 27.60 8.16 16.21
CA ALA A 26 26.90 7.37 17.20
C ALA A 26 25.56 6.98 16.59
N GLN A 27 25.52 5.81 15.93
CA GLN A 27 24.29 5.26 15.40
C GLN A 27 23.40 4.89 16.60
N PRO A 28 22.18 5.44 16.72
CA PRO A 28 21.28 5.05 17.78
C PRO A 28 21.03 3.54 17.65
N ALA A 29 21.21 2.80 18.75
CA ALA A 29 20.89 1.38 18.78
C ALA A 29 19.44 1.20 18.30
N PRO A 30 19.13 0.20 17.45
CA PRO A 30 17.76 -0.07 17.05
C PRO A 30 16.98 -0.45 18.31
N VAL A 31 16.14 0.46 18.77
CA VAL A 31 15.19 0.18 19.84
C VAL A 31 14.23 -0.85 19.26
N ALA A 32 14.36 -2.11 19.68
CA ALA A 32 13.42 -3.15 19.29
C ALA A 32 12.04 -2.72 19.78
N ALA A 33 11.17 -2.28 18.87
CA ALA A 33 9.79 -1.98 19.18
C ALA A 33 9.16 -3.27 19.74
N PRO A 34 8.38 -3.21 20.83
CA PRO A 34 7.66 -4.38 21.29
C PRO A 34 6.75 -4.84 20.15
N ALA A 35 6.96 -6.07 19.68
CA ALA A 35 6.12 -6.72 18.70
C ALA A 35 4.79 -7.14 19.36
N SER A 36 4.06 -6.17 19.90
CA SER A 36 2.63 -6.33 20.10
C SER A 36 2.04 -6.27 18.70
N ALA A 37 1.78 -7.43 18.12
CA ALA A 37 0.96 -7.55 16.93
C ALA A 37 -0.47 -7.13 17.31
N THR A 38 -0.70 -5.82 17.39
CA THR A 38 -2.05 -5.25 17.38
C THR A 38 -2.68 -5.79 16.11
N GLN A 39 -3.67 -6.67 16.26
CA GLN A 39 -4.41 -7.26 15.14
C GLN A 39 -4.89 -6.12 14.27
N ARG A 40 -4.22 -5.91 13.13
CA ARG A 40 -4.58 -4.86 12.20
C ARG A 40 -5.87 -5.31 11.55
N TRP A 41 -6.99 -4.66 11.88
CA TRP A 41 -8.23 -4.86 11.16
C TRP A 41 -7.98 -4.41 9.72
N THR A 42 -7.93 -5.38 8.81
CA THR A 42 -7.78 -5.12 7.38
C THR A 42 -9.16 -5.08 6.74
N PHE A 43 -9.27 -4.43 5.59
CA PHE A 43 -10.50 -4.46 4.82
C PHE A 43 -10.77 -5.89 4.34
N ASP A 44 -11.93 -6.43 4.69
CA ASP A 44 -12.41 -7.70 4.14
C ASP A 44 -13.14 -7.43 2.82
N GLY A 45 -12.52 -7.85 1.72
CA GLY A 45 -13.06 -7.68 0.37
C GLY A 45 -14.29 -8.53 0.07
N ALA A 46 -14.64 -9.49 0.94
CA ALA A 46 -15.87 -10.26 0.83
C ALA A 46 -17.09 -9.57 1.48
N ILE A 47 -16.92 -8.39 2.10
CA ILE A 47 -18.04 -7.64 2.67
C ILE A 47 -18.90 -7.07 1.55
N HIS A 48 -20.17 -7.44 1.56
CA HIS A 48 -21.20 -6.82 0.72
C HIS A 48 -21.87 -5.67 1.47
N ASN A 49 -21.68 -4.45 0.99
CA ASN A 49 -22.34 -3.26 1.55
C ASN A 49 -23.64 -2.99 0.80
N ASN A 50 -24.76 -3.04 1.49
CA ASN A 50 -26.07 -2.75 0.92
C ASN A 50 -26.71 -1.60 1.70
N SER A 51 -27.54 -0.81 1.02
CA SER A 51 -28.25 0.29 1.65
C SER A 51 -29.74 0.25 1.31
N LEU A 52 -30.57 0.67 2.25
CA LEU A 52 -32.01 0.78 2.10
C LEU A 52 -32.45 2.12 2.70
N ALA A 53 -33.19 2.89 1.92
CA ALA A 53 -33.86 4.11 2.36
C ALA A 53 -35.37 3.97 2.14
N LEU A 54 -36.15 4.41 3.12
CA LEU A 54 -37.61 4.43 3.08
C LEU A 54 -38.10 5.88 3.04
N SER A 55 -39.14 6.14 2.24
CA SER A 55 -39.83 7.42 2.30
C SER A 55 -40.62 7.55 3.62
N PRO A 56 -40.84 8.77 4.14
CA PRO A 56 -41.59 8.97 5.39
C PRO A 56 -43.04 8.44 5.36
N ASP A 57 -43.64 8.36 4.17
CA ASP A 57 -44.98 7.80 3.96
C ASP A 57 -44.98 6.28 3.73
N GLU A 58 -43.81 5.64 3.85
CA GLU A 58 -43.58 4.20 3.63
C GLU A 58 -44.04 3.69 2.26
N GLY A 59 -44.27 4.59 1.30
CA GLY A 59 -44.75 4.25 -0.03
C GLY A 59 -43.65 3.83 -1.01
N THR A 60 -42.41 4.23 -0.76
CA THR A 60 -41.27 3.96 -1.63
C THR A 60 -40.07 3.44 -0.83
N ALA A 61 -39.43 2.39 -1.34
CA ALA A 61 -38.11 1.97 -0.89
C ALA A 61 -37.10 2.15 -2.02
N VAL A 62 -35.90 2.63 -1.66
CA VAL A 62 -34.76 2.70 -2.57
C VAL A 62 -33.68 1.79 -2.00
N VAL A 63 -33.22 0.83 -2.79
CA VAL A 63 -32.27 -0.20 -2.37
C VAL A 63 -31.06 -0.22 -3.30
N SER A 64 -29.86 -0.20 -2.72
CA SER A 64 -28.60 -0.42 -3.44
C SER A 64 -27.91 -1.69 -2.95
N TYR A 65 -27.29 -2.39 -3.89
CA TYR A 65 -26.50 -3.59 -3.64
C TYR A 65 -25.09 -3.36 -4.16
N SER A 66 -24.07 -3.51 -3.31
CA SER A 66 -22.66 -3.27 -3.70
C SER A 66 -22.18 -4.06 -4.92
N GLU A 67 -22.79 -5.22 -5.18
CA GLU A 67 -22.42 -6.09 -6.30
C GLU A 67 -23.00 -5.63 -7.65
N ARG A 68 -23.91 -4.64 -7.63
CA ARG A 68 -24.57 -4.15 -8.85
C ARG A 68 -24.36 -2.65 -9.00
N PRO A 69 -24.24 -2.15 -10.24
CA PRO A 69 -24.08 -0.72 -10.50
C PRO A 69 -25.41 0.05 -10.41
N ASP A 70 -26.54 -0.65 -10.28
CA ASP A 70 -27.88 -0.09 -10.31
C ASP A 70 -28.48 0.10 -8.92
N VAL A 71 -29.51 0.95 -8.87
CA VAL A 71 -30.34 1.18 -7.68
C VAL A 71 -31.75 0.74 -8.03
N VAL A 72 -32.37 -0.03 -7.14
CA VAL A 72 -33.75 -0.51 -7.32
C VAL A 72 -34.70 0.37 -6.54
N VAL A 73 -35.73 0.85 -7.21
CA VAL A 73 -36.81 1.61 -6.59
C VAL A 73 -38.05 0.73 -6.53
N TYR A 74 -38.55 0.48 -5.33
CA TYR A 74 -39.79 -0.25 -5.11
C TYR A 74 -40.92 0.71 -4.80
N ASP A 75 -42.06 0.51 -5.46
CA ASP A 75 -43.35 0.97 -4.99
C ASP A 75 -43.89 -0.04 -3.97
N LEU A 76 -43.87 0.33 -2.70
CA LEU A 76 -44.30 -0.52 -1.60
C LEU A 76 -45.82 -0.63 -1.50
N LYS A 77 -46.57 0.29 -2.11
CA LYS A 77 -48.04 0.23 -2.15
C LYS A 77 -48.52 -0.85 -3.11
N THR A 78 -47.83 -0.99 -4.24
CA THR A 78 -48.15 -2.00 -5.25
C THR A 78 -47.30 -3.26 -5.17
N GLY A 79 -46.21 -3.23 -4.40
CA GLY A 79 -45.25 -4.33 -4.27
C GLY A 79 -44.40 -4.57 -5.53
N LYS A 80 -44.24 -3.54 -6.38
CA LYS A 80 -43.56 -3.65 -7.68
C LYS A 80 -42.29 -2.81 -7.74
N VAL A 81 -41.36 -3.21 -8.61
CA VAL A 81 -40.23 -2.37 -9.00
C VAL A 81 -40.71 -1.32 -10.00
N ARG A 82 -40.22 -0.08 -9.85
CA ARG A 82 -40.51 1.08 -10.71
C ARG A 82 -39.51 1.24 -11.83
#